data_AF-A0AA47NY97-F1
#
_entry.id   AF-A0AA47NY97-F1
#
_cell.length_a   1.000
_cell.length_b   1.000
_cell.length_c   1.000
_cell.angle_alpha   90.00
_cell.angle_beta   90.00
_cell.angle_gamma   90.00
#
_symmetry.space_group_name_H-M   'P 1'
#
loop_
_entity.id
_entity.type
_entity.pdbx_description
1 polymer ?
#
loop_
_entity_poly.entity_id
_entity_poly.type
_entity_poly.pdbx_seq_one_letter_code
_entity_poly.pdbx_strand_id
1 'polypeptide(L)'
;MGNCRRALQMIMEELGDVDKAIEFAKEQDDAELWEDLISYSIDKPRRSPPCLLLISYSNPVAFITGLLNNIGTHVDPILLIHRIKEGMEIPNLRDSLVKILQDYNLQILLREGCKKILVADSLSLLQKMHRTQMRGVRVDDENICESCHGTILPSDMAQPFSVVVFHCRHMFHKECLPSSGTIPAHQFCNICSAKKRGPGSGIMDMKK
;
A
#
# COMPACT_ATOMS: atom_id res chain seq x y z
N MET A 1 4.94 -1.01 -25.92
CA MET A 1 4.26 -0.11 -24.96
C MET A 1 4.28 1.28 -25.57
N GLY A 2 3.14 1.97 -25.58
CA GLY A 2 2.94 3.23 -26.31
C GLY A 2 3.77 4.37 -25.73
N ASN A 3 4.07 5.37 -26.56
CA ASN A 3 4.82 6.55 -26.13
C ASN A 3 3.84 7.56 -25.49
N CYS A 4 3.58 7.40 -24.19
CA CYS A 4 2.59 8.20 -23.44
C CYS A 4 2.86 9.71 -23.53
N ARG A 5 4.13 10.10 -23.55
CA ARG A 5 4.55 11.51 -23.71
C ARG A 5 4.13 12.08 -25.06
N ARG A 6 4.30 11.31 -26.13
CA ARG A 6 3.87 11.69 -27.48
C ARG A 6 2.35 11.74 -27.61
N ALA A 7 1.63 10.85 -26.91
CA ALA A 7 0.17 10.88 -26.85
C ALA A 7 -0.34 12.13 -26.14
N LEU A 8 0.25 12.47 -24.98
CA LEU A 8 -0.05 13.70 -24.25
C LEU A 8 0.20 14.94 -25.12
N GLN A 9 1.33 14.97 -25.83
CA GLN A 9 1.66 16.06 -26.76
C GLN A 9 0.63 16.23 -27.86
N MET A 10 0.14 15.13 -28.49
CA MET A 10 -0.93 15.21 -29.49
C MET A 10 -2.24 15.76 -28.90
N ILE A 11 -2.60 15.37 -27.67
CA ILE A 11 -3.82 15.90 -27.01
C ILE A 11 -3.67 17.41 -26.74
N MET A 12 -2.50 17.85 -26.29
CA MET A 12 -2.24 19.26 -25.98
C MET A 12 -2.09 20.14 -27.23
N GLU A 13 -1.43 19.65 -28.29
CA GLU A 13 -1.10 20.44 -29.49
C GLU A 13 -2.13 20.33 -30.61
N GLU A 14 -2.67 19.13 -30.88
CA GLU A 14 -3.56 18.89 -32.01
C GLU A 14 -5.04 19.03 -31.63
N LEU A 15 -5.43 18.51 -30.46
CA LEU A 15 -6.82 18.60 -29.97
C LEU A 15 -7.08 19.88 -29.17
N GLY A 16 -6.06 20.43 -28.51
CA GLY A 16 -6.17 21.63 -27.68
C GLY A 16 -7.15 21.48 -26.50
N ASP A 17 -7.42 20.24 -26.08
CA ASP A 17 -8.43 19.90 -25.09
C ASP A 17 -7.80 19.66 -23.72
N VAL A 18 -7.96 20.65 -22.82
CA VAL A 18 -7.38 20.66 -21.47
C VAL A 18 -7.94 19.52 -20.63
N ASP A 19 -9.25 19.31 -20.67
CA ASP A 19 -9.93 18.35 -19.81
C ASP A 19 -9.53 16.93 -20.18
N LYS A 20 -9.41 16.64 -21.49
CA LYS A 20 -8.88 15.35 -21.96
C LYS A 20 -7.42 15.13 -21.62
N ALA A 21 -6.58 16.17 -21.67
CA ALA A 21 -5.18 16.05 -21.29
C ALA A 21 -5.04 15.71 -19.79
N ILE A 22 -5.88 16.32 -18.96
CA ILE A 22 -5.98 16.04 -17.52
C ILE A 22 -6.49 14.62 -17.27
N GLU A 23 -7.53 14.18 -17.98
CA GLU A 23 -8.08 12.83 -17.85
C GLU A 23 -7.04 11.77 -18.24
N PHE A 24 -6.31 11.99 -19.34
CA PHE A 24 -5.22 11.11 -19.76
C PHE A 24 -4.10 11.04 -18.72
N ALA A 25 -3.69 12.18 -18.14
CA ALA A 25 -2.68 12.19 -17.08
C ALA A 25 -3.17 11.48 -15.80
N LYS A 26 -4.47 11.56 -15.48
CA LYS A 26 -5.09 10.82 -14.37
C LYS A 26 -5.10 9.31 -14.61
N GLU A 27 -5.42 8.87 -15.82
CA GLU A 27 -5.46 7.44 -16.17
C GLU A 27 -4.08 6.78 -16.14
N GLN A 28 -3.03 7.51 -16.52
CA GLN A 28 -1.67 6.98 -16.53
C GLN A 28 -0.99 6.98 -15.14
N ASP A 29 -1.49 7.77 -14.18
CA ASP A 29 -0.96 7.89 -12.81
C ASP A 29 0.57 8.12 -12.74
N ASP A 30 1.10 8.93 -13.67
CA ASP A 30 2.53 9.17 -13.85
C ASP A 30 2.91 10.62 -13.52
N ALA A 31 3.80 10.79 -12.54
CA ALA A 31 4.31 12.08 -12.11
C ALA A 31 5.08 12.84 -13.20
N GLU A 32 5.78 12.14 -14.10
CA GLU A 32 6.52 12.79 -15.20
C GLU A 32 5.57 13.40 -16.23
N LEU A 33 4.43 12.75 -16.50
CA LEU A 33 3.39 13.28 -17.40
C LEU A 33 2.71 14.52 -16.81
N TRP A 34 2.49 14.55 -15.50
CA TRP A 34 1.96 15.73 -14.82
C TRP A 34 2.93 16.90 -14.87
N GLU A 35 4.22 16.63 -14.65
CA GLU A 35 5.29 17.63 -14.74
C GLU A 35 5.39 18.25 -16.14
N ASP A 36 5.29 17.42 -17.18
CA ASP A 36 5.24 17.86 -18.58
C ASP A 36 4.01 18.72 -18.87
N LEU A 37 2.83 18.31 -18.37
CA LEU A 37 1.58 19.04 -18.57
C LEU A 37 1.58 20.40 -17.87
N ILE A 38 2.10 20.46 -16.64
CA ILE A 38 2.26 21.70 -15.87
C ILE A 38 3.25 22.62 -16.58
N SER A 39 4.41 22.11 -17.02
CA SER A 39 5.41 22.90 -17.74
C SER A 39 4.83 23.48 -19.04
N TYR A 40 4.12 22.66 -19.82
CA TYR A 40 3.45 23.11 -21.05
C TYR A 40 2.43 24.23 -20.81
N SER A 41 1.67 24.16 -19.71
CA SER A 41 0.65 25.16 -19.37
C SER A 41 1.23 26.54 -19.00
N ILE A 42 2.49 26.59 -18.53
CA ILE A 42 3.15 27.79 -18.00
C ILE A 42 4.11 28.40 -19.04
N ASP A 43 4.70 27.54 -19.86
CA ASP A 43 5.66 27.92 -20.89
C ASP A 43 5.04 28.39 -22.18
N LYS A 44 3.71 28.37 -22.36
CA LYS A 44 3.06 29.01 -23.51
C LYS A 44 3.16 30.54 -23.34
N PRO A 45 4.17 31.20 -23.91
CA PRO A 45 4.29 32.64 -23.78
C PRO A 45 3.19 33.23 -24.68
N ARG A 46 2.79 34.47 -24.40
CA ARG A 46 2.17 35.34 -25.40
C ARG A 46 3.07 35.42 -26.64
N ARG A 47 3.06 34.42 -27.53
CA ARG A 47 3.67 34.52 -28.86
C ARG A 47 2.68 35.22 -29.77
N SER A 48 2.45 36.50 -29.48
CA SER A 48 2.06 37.59 -30.38
C SER A 48 1.51 38.75 -29.54
N PRO A 49 1.70 40.02 -29.97
CA PRO A 49 1.22 41.20 -29.26
C PRO A 49 -0.31 41.19 -29.09
N PRO A 50 -0.88 42.07 -28.23
CA PRO A 50 -2.33 42.19 -28.10
C PRO A 50 -2.92 42.77 -29.39
N CYS A 51 -3.14 41.93 -30.40
CA CYS A 51 -4.10 42.22 -31.42
C CYS A 51 -5.48 42.07 -30.76
N LEU A 52 -6.04 43.22 -30.39
CA LEU A 52 -7.47 43.45 -30.44
C LEU A 52 -8.02 42.73 -31.67
N LEU A 53 -9.01 41.85 -31.45
CA LEU A 53 -9.63 40.95 -32.42
C LEU A 53 -8.87 39.62 -32.60
N LEU A 54 -9.09 38.70 -31.65
CA LEU A 54 -9.69 37.38 -31.89
C LEU A 54 -9.77 36.64 -30.53
N ILE A 55 -11.00 36.54 -30.02
CA ILE A 55 -11.34 35.83 -28.78
C ILE A 55 -11.45 34.34 -29.12
N SER A 56 -10.30 33.67 -29.22
CA SER A 56 -10.08 32.21 -29.39
C SER A 56 -8.70 32.13 -30.07
N TYR A 57 -7.64 31.70 -29.42
CA TYR A 57 -7.37 30.29 -29.12
C TYR A 57 -6.30 30.22 -28.03
N SER A 58 -6.56 29.39 -27.01
CA SER A 58 -5.65 29.03 -25.92
C SER A 58 -5.15 30.17 -25.03
N ASN A 59 -6.02 30.65 -24.15
CA ASN A 59 -5.60 31.45 -23.00
C ASN A 59 -4.89 30.51 -22.00
N PRO A 60 -3.61 30.71 -21.65
CA PRO A 60 -2.90 29.87 -20.65
C PRO A 60 -3.62 29.87 -19.29
N VAL A 61 -4.41 30.91 -19.02
CA VAL A 61 -5.26 31.02 -17.84
C VAL A 61 -6.33 29.92 -17.79
N ALA A 62 -6.86 29.46 -18.92
CA ALA A 62 -7.85 28.37 -18.96
C ALA A 62 -7.21 27.02 -18.58
N PHE A 63 -5.97 26.78 -18.99
CA PHE A 63 -5.22 25.57 -18.62
C PHE A 63 -4.94 25.52 -17.11
N ILE A 64 -4.43 26.61 -16.54
CA ILE A 64 -4.14 26.69 -15.10
C ILE A 64 -5.43 26.55 -14.28
N THR A 65 -6.53 27.16 -14.73
CA THR A 65 -7.83 27.04 -14.04
C THR A 65 -8.39 25.62 -14.12
N GLY A 66 -8.30 24.97 -15.28
CA GLY A 66 -8.71 23.56 -15.45
C GLY A 66 -7.87 22.61 -14.59
N LEU A 67 -6.57 22.87 -14.48
CA LEU A 67 -5.66 22.13 -13.60
C LEU A 67 -6.04 22.32 -12.14
N LEU A 68 -6.15 23.56 -11.66
CA LEU A 68 -6.53 23.85 -10.27
C LEU A 68 -7.86 23.19 -9.87
N ASN A 69 -8.83 23.14 -10.78
CA ASN A 69 -10.12 22.51 -10.51
C ASN A 69 -10.09 20.98 -10.46
N ASN A 70 -9.06 20.33 -10.98
CA ASN A 70 -9.02 18.87 -11.17
C ASN A 70 -7.83 18.17 -10.50
N ILE A 71 -6.90 18.92 -9.91
CA ILE A 71 -5.62 18.39 -9.38
C ILE A 71 -5.72 17.76 -7.99
N GLY A 72 -6.74 18.10 -7.20
CA GLY A 72 -6.80 17.90 -5.75
C GLY A 72 -6.57 16.48 -5.21
N THR A 73 -6.62 15.44 -6.05
CA THR A 73 -6.44 14.04 -5.65
C THR A 73 -5.21 13.33 -6.20
N HIS A 74 -4.51 13.88 -7.20
CA HIS A 74 -3.45 13.15 -7.92
C HIS A 74 -2.07 13.80 -7.82
N VAL A 75 -2.00 15.12 -7.62
CA VAL A 75 -0.73 15.86 -7.57
C VAL A 75 -0.79 16.90 -6.47
N ASP A 76 0.35 17.15 -5.83
CA ASP A 76 0.47 18.19 -4.82
C ASP A 76 0.19 19.59 -5.42
N PRO A 77 -0.86 20.30 -4.96
CA PRO A 77 -1.25 21.61 -5.49
C PRO A 77 -0.18 22.66 -5.20
N ILE A 78 0.70 22.41 -4.22
CA ILE A 78 1.87 23.23 -3.91
C ILE A 78 2.79 23.37 -5.13
N LEU A 79 3.01 22.27 -5.88
CA LEU A 79 3.87 22.28 -7.07
C LEU A 79 3.31 23.19 -8.16
N LEU A 80 1.98 23.21 -8.31
CA LEU A 80 1.31 24.07 -9.28
C LEU A 80 1.37 25.53 -8.83
N ILE A 81 1.05 25.83 -7.56
CA ILE A 81 1.05 27.20 -7.02
C ILE A 81 2.42 27.86 -7.14
N HIS A 82 3.51 27.13 -6.86
CA HIS A 82 4.87 27.69 -6.93
C HIS A 82 5.31 28.10 -8.34
N ARG A 83 4.65 27.58 -9.38
CA ARG A 83 5.01 27.88 -10.77
C ARG A 83 4.15 28.98 -11.40
N ILE A 84 3.10 29.45 -10.71
CA ILE A 84 2.28 30.57 -11.17
C ILE A 84 3.11 31.85 -11.09
N LYS A 85 3.28 32.55 -12.22
CA LYS A 85 4.01 33.82 -12.29
C LYS A 85 3.22 34.95 -11.61
N GLU A 86 3.93 35.86 -10.95
CA GLU A 86 3.33 37.05 -10.34
C GLU A 86 2.63 37.93 -11.40
N GLY A 87 1.43 38.42 -11.08
CA GLY A 87 0.62 39.25 -11.98
C GLY A 87 -0.26 38.49 -12.98
N MET A 88 -0.33 37.15 -12.91
CA MET A 88 -1.35 36.40 -13.65
C MET A 88 -2.73 36.53 -13.00
N GLU A 89 -3.71 36.99 -13.78
CA GLU A 89 -5.12 36.99 -13.39
C GLU A 89 -5.73 35.61 -13.64
N ILE A 90 -6.07 34.89 -12.56
CA ILE A 90 -6.74 33.59 -12.61
C ILE A 90 -8.20 33.76 -12.19
N PRO A 91 -9.18 33.54 -13.08
CA PRO A 91 -10.59 33.65 -12.75
C PRO A 91 -10.98 32.56 -11.76
N ASN A 92 -11.85 32.89 -10.80
CA ASN A 92 -12.38 31.96 -9.80
C ASN A 92 -11.32 31.22 -8.97
N LEU A 93 -10.10 31.77 -8.85
CA LEU A 93 -9.00 31.17 -8.07
C LEU A 93 -9.43 30.83 -6.64
N ARG A 94 -10.21 31.70 -5.99
CA ARG A 94 -10.75 31.48 -4.65
C ARG A 94 -11.56 30.17 -4.58
N ASP A 95 -12.48 29.97 -5.51
CA ASP A 95 -13.36 28.80 -5.51
C ASP A 95 -12.57 27.52 -5.81
N SER A 96 -11.62 27.58 -6.74
CA SER A 96 -10.70 26.47 -7.02
C SER A 96 -9.87 26.08 -5.80
N LEU A 97 -9.34 27.06 -5.05
CA LEU A 97 -8.58 26.81 -3.82
C LEU A 97 -9.46 26.22 -2.71
N VAL A 98 -10.69 26.71 -2.55
CA VAL A 98 -11.65 26.14 -1.59
C VAL A 98 -11.94 24.68 -1.93
N LYS A 99 -12.14 24.37 -3.21
CA LYS A 99 -12.34 22.99 -3.68
C LYS A 99 -11.14 22.10 -3.35
N ILE A 100 -9.91 22.54 -3.69
CA ILE A 100 -8.69 21.79 -3.37
C ILE A 100 -8.59 21.53 -1.85
N LEU A 101 -8.82 22.54 -1.02
CA LEU A 101 -8.75 22.39 0.43
C LEU A 101 -9.82 21.41 0.96
N GLN A 102 -11.03 21.41 0.39
CA GLN A 102 -12.08 20.46 0.72
C GLN A 102 -11.69 19.03 0.31
N ASP A 103 -11.16 18.83 -0.89
CA ASP A 103 -10.71 17.52 -1.39
C ASP A 103 -9.57 16.95 -0.52
N TYR A 104 -8.61 17.80 -0.14
CA TYR A 104 -7.54 17.41 0.79
C TYR A 104 -8.06 17.07 2.18
N ASN A 105 -9.00 17.86 2.71
CA ASN A 105 -9.61 17.56 4.01
C ASN A 105 -10.34 16.21 3.97
N LEU A 106 -11.06 15.91 2.89
CA LEU A 106 -11.71 14.62 2.71
C LEU A 106 -10.69 13.47 2.69
N GLN A 107 -9.56 13.61 2.00
CA GLN A 107 -8.49 12.61 2.02
C GLN A 107 -7.91 12.40 3.42
N ILE A 108 -7.69 13.47 4.18
CA ILE A 108 -7.20 13.39 5.56
C ILE A 108 -8.22 12.64 6.42
N LEU A 109 -9.50 13.01 6.36
CA LEU A 109 -10.58 12.37 7.11
C LEU A 109 -10.70 10.87 6.78
N LEU A 110 -10.60 10.51 5.50
CA LEU A 110 -10.58 9.11 5.06
C LEU A 110 -9.37 8.37 5.63
N ARG A 111 -8.18 8.95 5.52
CA ARG A 111 -6.94 8.33 6.02
C ARG A 111 -6.98 8.15 7.53
N GLU A 112 -7.51 9.12 8.27
CA GLU A 112 -7.71 9.00 9.71
C GLU A 112 -8.76 7.94 10.07
N GLY A 113 -9.87 7.86 9.32
CA GLY A 113 -10.89 6.82 9.47
C GLY A 113 -10.30 5.42 9.27
N CYS A 114 -9.59 5.21 8.16
CA CYS A 114 -8.90 3.96 7.85
C CYS A 114 -7.86 3.61 8.92
N LYS A 115 -7.08 4.59 9.39
CA LYS A 115 -6.11 4.39 10.48
C LYS A 115 -6.79 3.90 11.76
N LYS A 116 -7.90 4.54 12.16
CA LYS A 116 -8.65 4.14 13.37
C LYS A 116 -9.17 2.70 13.26
N ILE A 117 -9.75 2.34 12.10
CA ILE A 117 -10.23 0.98 11.83
C ILE A 117 -9.06 -0.01 11.89
N LEU A 118 -7.97 0.25 11.18
CA LEU A 118 -6.81 -0.63 11.13
C LEU A 118 -6.21 -0.88 12.52
N VAL A 119 -6.09 0.16 13.34
CA VAL A 119 -5.55 0.05 14.70
C VAL A 119 -6.50 -0.77 15.59
N ALA A 120 -7.81 -0.50 15.53
CA ALA A 120 -8.80 -1.25 16.30
C ALA A 120 -8.82 -2.74 15.91
N ASP A 121 -8.82 -3.03 14.61
CA ASP A 121 -8.81 -4.39 14.08
C ASP A 121 -7.53 -5.13 14.46
N SER A 122 -6.37 -4.48 14.31
CA SER A 122 -5.08 -5.05 14.71
C SER A 122 -5.06 -5.45 16.19
N LEU A 123 -5.53 -4.56 17.07
CA LEU A 123 -5.60 -4.84 18.50
C LEU A 123 -6.59 -5.98 18.81
N SER A 124 -7.76 -5.97 18.18
CA SER A 124 -8.78 -7.01 18.40
C SER A 124 -8.30 -8.39 17.95
N LEU A 125 -7.62 -8.46 16.80
CA LEU A 125 -7.02 -9.69 16.27
C LEU A 125 -5.87 -10.17 17.15
N LEU A 126 -5.02 -9.26 17.63
CA LEU A 126 -3.95 -9.59 18.58
C LEU A 126 -4.52 -10.17 19.88
N GLN A 127 -5.54 -9.54 20.46
CA GLN A 127 -6.20 -10.03 21.67
C GLN A 127 -6.86 -11.39 21.44
N LYS A 128 -7.51 -11.60 20.29
CA LYS A 128 -8.11 -12.88 19.92
C LYS A 128 -7.04 -13.97 19.77
N MET A 129 -5.92 -13.67 19.12
CA MET A 129 -4.78 -14.57 18.97
C MET A 129 -4.21 -14.94 20.35
N HIS A 130 -3.92 -13.95 21.19
CA HIS A 130 -3.40 -14.17 22.54
C HIS A 130 -4.35 -15.04 23.38
N ARG A 131 -5.65 -14.73 23.40
CA ARG A 131 -6.65 -15.56 24.09
C ARG A 131 -6.70 -16.98 23.54
N THR A 132 -6.53 -17.17 22.24
CA THR A 132 -6.55 -18.50 21.62
C THR A 132 -5.29 -19.29 21.96
N GLN A 133 -4.12 -18.64 22.00
CA GLN A 133 -2.85 -19.27 22.35
C GLN A 133 -2.74 -19.60 23.85
N MET A 134 -3.30 -18.75 24.72
CA MET A 134 -3.32 -18.98 26.17
C MET A 134 -4.39 -19.96 26.63
N ARG A 135 -5.28 -20.42 25.74
CA ARG A 135 -6.26 -21.45 26.07
C ARG A 135 -5.56 -22.81 26.20
N GLY A 136 -5.94 -23.57 27.23
CA GLY A 136 -5.52 -24.95 27.36
C GLY A 136 -5.96 -25.79 26.15
N VAL A 137 -5.13 -26.74 25.77
CA VAL A 137 -5.42 -27.72 24.73
C VAL A 137 -5.79 -29.03 25.41
N ARG A 138 -6.93 -29.62 25.03
CA ARG A 138 -7.34 -30.94 25.51
C ARG A 138 -6.46 -32.01 24.85
N VAL A 139 -5.96 -32.92 25.66
CA VAL A 139 -5.20 -34.10 25.24
C VAL A 139 -5.92 -35.32 25.81
N ASP A 140 -6.31 -36.23 24.93
CA ASP A 140 -7.05 -37.46 25.22
C ASP A 140 -6.29 -38.68 24.69
N ASP A 141 -6.77 -39.87 25.02
CA ASP A 141 -6.15 -41.15 24.65
C ASP A 141 -6.13 -41.40 23.13
N GLU A 142 -7.00 -40.70 22.38
CA GLU A 142 -7.05 -40.75 20.91
C GLU A 142 -5.91 -39.96 20.24
N ASN A 143 -5.21 -39.10 21.00
CA ASN A 143 -4.15 -38.29 20.43
C ASN A 143 -2.85 -39.09 20.24
N ILE A 144 -2.24 -38.93 19.07
CA ILE A 144 -1.01 -39.63 18.68
C ILE A 144 0.18 -38.68 18.53
N CYS A 145 1.38 -39.21 18.76
CA CYS A 145 2.62 -38.52 18.52
C CYS A 145 2.92 -38.49 17.03
N GLU A 146 3.07 -37.30 16.47
CA GLU A 146 3.33 -37.08 15.05
C GLU A 146 4.73 -37.52 14.58
N SER A 147 5.57 -38.03 15.49
CA SER A 147 6.91 -38.55 15.17
C SER A 147 7.01 -40.06 15.28
N CYS A 148 6.48 -40.67 16.35
CA CYS A 148 6.52 -42.13 16.54
C CYS A 148 5.19 -42.84 16.24
N HIS A 149 4.12 -42.09 15.97
CA HIS A 149 2.76 -42.58 15.72
C HIS A 149 2.14 -43.39 16.88
N GLY A 150 2.77 -43.42 18.05
CA GLY A 150 2.19 -44.00 19.29
C GLY A 150 1.23 -43.04 19.98
N THR A 151 0.42 -43.53 20.92
CA THR A 151 -0.46 -42.69 21.75
C THR A 151 0.37 -41.70 22.57
N ILE A 152 -0.11 -40.45 22.69
CA ILE A 152 0.55 -39.37 23.43
C ILE A 152 0.53 -39.63 24.94
N LEU A 153 -0.55 -40.24 25.41
CA LEU A 153 -0.71 -40.61 26.81
C LEU A 153 -0.23 -42.06 27.01
N PRO A 154 0.57 -42.33 28.05
CA PRO A 154 0.99 -43.68 28.39
C PRO A 154 -0.20 -44.49 28.93
N SER A 155 -0.23 -45.80 28.66
CA SER A 155 -1.24 -46.70 29.26
C SER A 155 -1.14 -46.80 30.78
N ASP A 156 0.05 -46.53 31.34
CA ASP A 156 0.31 -46.50 32.78
C ASP A 156 0.57 -45.05 33.24
N MET A 157 -0.45 -44.45 33.86
CA MET A 157 -0.41 -43.07 34.36
C MET A 157 0.47 -42.92 35.61
N ALA A 158 1.03 -44.00 36.16
CA ALA A 158 1.97 -43.93 37.28
C ALA A 158 3.37 -43.49 36.84
N GLN A 159 3.69 -43.57 35.55
CA GLN A 159 4.99 -43.13 35.03
C GLN A 159 5.01 -41.63 34.71
N PRO A 160 6.09 -40.91 35.03
CA PRO A 160 6.24 -39.53 34.62
C PRO A 160 6.37 -39.44 33.10
N PHE A 161 5.49 -38.68 32.46
CA PHE A 161 5.53 -38.43 31.02
C PHE A 161 5.56 -36.92 30.74
N SER A 162 6.14 -36.54 29.60
CA SER A 162 6.24 -35.14 29.19
C SER A 162 5.82 -35.00 27.73
N VAL A 163 4.83 -34.16 27.50
CA VAL A 163 4.24 -33.90 26.18
C VAL A 163 4.49 -32.46 25.79
N VAL A 164 4.77 -32.23 24.51
CA VAL A 164 4.85 -30.90 23.92
C VAL A 164 3.74 -30.77 22.88
N VAL A 165 2.88 -29.77 23.07
CA VAL A 165 1.79 -29.46 22.16
C VAL A 165 2.07 -28.10 21.53
N PHE A 166 2.11 -28.04 20.20
CA PHE A 166 2.30 -26.79 19.47
C PHE A 166 0.97 -26.08 19.24
N HIS A 167 1.02 -24.76 19.00
CA HIS A 167 -0.16 -23.95 18.65
C HIS A 167 -0.86 -24.39 17.34
N CYS A 168 -0.17 -25.15 16.48
CA CYS A 168 -0.75 -25.80 15.31
C CYS A 168 -1.49 -27.12 15.62
N ARG A 169 -1.61 -27.48 16.91
CA ARG A 169 -2.21 -28.72 17.45
C ARG A 169 -1.45 -30.02 17.19
N HIS A 170 -0.29 -29.99 16.55
CA HIS A 170 0.58 -31.16 16.49
C HIS A 170 1.16 -31.45 17.87
N MET A 171 1.13 -32.73 18.24
CA MET A 171 1.51 -33.22 19.56
C MET A 171 2.69 -34.17 19.45
N PHE A 172 3.62 -34.08 20.39
CA PHE A 172 4.82 -34.91 20.42
C PHE A 172 5.15 -35.31 21.86
N HIS A 173 5.68 -36.51 22.04
CA HIS A 173 6.46 -36.79 23.24
C HIS A 173 7.67 -35.88 23.26
N LYS A 174 8.06 -35.41 24.45
CA LYS A 174 9.28 -34.60 24.61
C LYS A 174 10.52 -35.31 24.05
N GLU A 175 10.58 -36.62 24.17
CA GLU A 175 11.68 -37.47 23.68
C GLU A 175 11.68 -37.63 22.15
N CYS A 176 10.51 -37.50 21.51
CA CYS A 176 10.40 -37.56 20.05
C CYS A 176 10.76 -36.23 19.38
N LEU A 177 11.07 -35.18 20.14
CA LEU A 177 11.53 -33.91 19.60
C LEU A 177 13.07 -33.84 19.59
N PRO A 178 13.69 -33.42 18.47
CA PRO A 178 15.14 -33.28 18.40
C PRO A 178 15.60 -32.18 19.37
N SER A 179 16.47 -32.52 20.31
CA SER A 179 17.13 -31.58 21.21
C SER A 179 18.19 -30.78 20.44
N SER A 180 17.77 -29.71 19.76
CA SER A 180 18.71 -28.82 19.08
C SER A 180 19.48 -28.02 20.13
N GLY A 181 20.76 -28.34 20.33
CA GLY A 181 21.65 -27.57 21.19
C GLY A 181 21.79 -26.14 20.68
N THR A 182 21.72 -25.16 21.59
CA THR A 182 21.95 -23.70 21.45
C THR A 182 20.75 -22.77 21.23
N ILE A 183 19.52 -23.26 21.00
CA ILE A 183 18.27 -22.46 21.00
C ILE A 183 17.21 -23.28 21.74
N PRO A 184 16.24 -22.71 22.51
CA PRO A 184 15.20 -23.52 23.16
C PRO A 184 14.54 -24.43 22.13
N ALA A 185 14.81 -25.73 22.19
CA ALA A 185 14.61 -26.70 21.12
C ALA A 185 13.14 -26.99 20.75
N HIS A 186 12.19 -26.20 21.26
CA HIS A 186 10.75 -26.49 21.25
C HIS A 186 9.92 -25.33 20.68
N GLN A 187 10.54 -24.40 19.95
CA GLN A 187 9.84 -23.19 19.48
C GLN A 187 8.97 -23.41 18.23
N PHE A 188 9.27 -24.45 17.44
CA PHE A 188 8.60 -24.64 16.16
C PHE A 188 8.20 -26.10 15.94
N CYS A 189 7.01 -26.30 15.37
CA CYS A 189 6.54 -27.61 14.97
C CYS A 189 7.30 -28.08 13.72
N ASN A 190 7.89 -29.28 13.78
CA ASN A 190 8.67 -29.85 12.67
C ASN A 190 7.83 -30.04 11.39
N ILE A 191 6.54 -30.39 11.52
CA ILE A 191 5.63 -30.55 10.38
C ILE A 191 5.34 -29.21 9.70
N CYS A 192 4.91 -28.21 10.47
CA CYS A 192 4.55 -26.90 9.93
C CYS A 192 5.76 -26.13 9.41
N SER A 193 6.93 -26.30 10.04
CA SER A 193 8.16 -25.61 9.65
C SER A 193 8.76 -26.21 8.38
N ALA A 194 8.66 -27.53 8.19
CA ALA A 194 9.00 -28.18 6.93
C ALA A 194 8.12 -27.67 5.78
N LYS A 195 6.83 -27.44 6.03
CA LYS A 195 5.87 -26.93 5.03
C LYS A 195 6.07 -25.45 4.65
N LYS A 196 6.69 -24.64 5.51
CA LYS A 196 7.00 -23.22 5.25
C LYS A 196 8.29 -23.01 4.44
N ARG A 197 9.11 -24.04 4.20
CA ARG A 197 10.25 -23.96 3.29
C ARG A 197 9.72 -24.00 1.85
N GLY A 198 9.35 -22.83 1.33
CA GLY A 198 9.12 -22.67 -0.10
C GLY A 198 10.41 -22.99 -0.88
N PRO A 199 10.32 -23.31 -2.19
CA PRO A 199 11.50 -23.52 -3.02
C PRO A 199 12.39 -22.28 -2.95
N GLY A 200 13.59 -22.40 -2.37
CA GLY A 200 14.56 -21.30 -2.23
C GLY A 200 15.04 -20.94 -0.82
N SER A 201 14.46 -21.51 0.25
CA SER A 201 14.97 -21.28 1.62
C SER A 201 15.98 -22.36 2.04
N GLY A 202 17.10 -22.40 1.32
CA GLY A 202 18.30 -23.13 1.75
C GLY A 202 19.03 -22.36 2.83
N ILE A 203 19.31 -23.02 3.94
CA ILE A 203 20.22 -22.53 4.99
C ILE A 203 21.57 -22.30 4.32
N MET A 204 22.02 -21.05 4.28
CA MET A 204 23.41 -20.75 3.94
C MET A 204 24.25 -21.23 5.13
N ASP A 205 24.84 -22.41 5.01
CA ASP A 205 25.95 -22.83 5.87
C ASP A 205 27.09 -21.83 5.70
N MET A 206 27.22 -20.89 6.66
CA MET A 206 28.47 -20.15 6.82
C MET A 206 29.52 -21.13 7.35
N LYS A 207 30.22 -21.79 6.43
CA LYS A 207 31.52 -22.39 6.72
C LYS A 207 32.46 -21.29 7.22
N LYS A 208 33.05 -21.58 8.38
CA LYS A 208 34.14 -20.83 9.03
C LYS A 208 35.29 -20.53 8.07
#